data_AF-A0A8I1JH24-F1
#
_entry.id   AF-A0A8I1JH24-F1
#
_cell.length_a   1.000
_cell.length_b   1.000
_cell.length_c   1.000
_cell.angle_alpha   90.00
_cell.angle_beta   90.00
_cell.angle_gamma   90.00
#
_symmetry.space_group_name_H-M   'P 1'
#
loop_
_entity.id
_entity.type
_entity.pdbx_description
1 polymer ?
#
loop_
_entity_poly.entity_id
_entity_poly.type
_entity_poly.pdbx_seq_one_letter_code
_entity_poly.pdbx_strand_id
1 'polypeptide(L)' 'MQMLKEFRCGNCKRLLARTGGFTELQIKCSRCGTLNHAKDKILEQSPLSDMNAEFSAINHSTQ' A
#
# COMPACT_ATOMS: atom_id res chain seq x y z
N MET A 1 3.17 -23.04 -4.27
CA MET A 1 4.33 -22.15 -4.04
C MET A 1 3.91 -20.75 -4.46
N GLN A 2 3.98 -19.76 -3.58
CA GLN A 2 3.67 -18.37 -3.98
C GLN A 2 4.78 -17.85 -4.90
N MET A 3 4.39 -17.20 -6.00
CA MET A 3 5.31 -16.60 -6.95
C MET A 3 5.84 -15.28 -6.40
N LEU A 4 7.17 -15.13 -6.36
CA LEU A 4 7.83 -13.90 -5.94
C LEU A 4 7.69 -12.82 -7.03
N LYS A 5 7.44 -11.58 -6.62
CA LYS A 5 7.36 -10.42 -7.52
C LYS A 5 8.74 -9.82 -7.74
N GLU A 6 8.99 -9.37 -8.97
CA GLU A 6 10.25 -8.68 -9.28
C GLU A 6 10.19 -7.23 -8.82
N PHE A 7 11.16 -6.84 -8.00
CA PHE A 7 11.40 -5.46 -7.64
C PHE A 7 12.60 -4.93 -8.45
N ARG A 8 12.35 -3.95 -9.31
CA ARG A 8 13.33 -3.40 -10.25
C ARG A 8 13.64 -1.96 -9.92
N CYS A 9 14.85 -1.54 -10.23
CA CYS A 9 15.27 -0.16 -10.03
C CYS A 9 14.41 0.80 -10.85
N GLY A 10 13.88 1.85 -10.22
CA GLY A 10 13.07 2.87 -10.89
C GLY A 10 13.83 3.60 -12.01
N ASN A 11 15.14 3.78 -11.83
CA ASN A 11 16.03 4.47 -12.77
C ASN A 11 16.55 3.56 -13.89
N CYS A 12 17.42 2.58 -13.57
CA CYS A 12 18.10 1.77 -14.59
C CYS A 12 17.43 0.42 -14.93
N LYS A 13 16.26 0.12 -14.35
CA LYS A 13 15.47 -1.11 -14.55
C LYS A 13 16.16 -2.43 -14.19
N ARG A 14 17.37 -2.38 -13.61
CA ARG A 14 18.06 -3.57 -13.08
C ARG A 14 17.22 -4.24 -12.00
N LEU A 15 17.14 -5.57 -12.04
CA LEU A 15 16.51 -6.36 -10.98
C LEU A 15 17.26 -6.13 -9.67
N LEU A 16 16.54 -5.75 -8.62
CA LEU A 16 17.09 -5.50 -7.28
C LEU A 16 16.76 -6.64 -6.33
N ALA A 17 15.53 -7.15 -6.37
CA ALA A 17 15.09 -8.26 -5.53
C ALA A 17 13.93 -9.02 -6.17
N ARG A 18 13.68 -10.23 -5.66
CA ARG A 18 12.43 -10.97 -5.85
C ARG A 18 11.77 -11.09 -4.48
N THR A 19 10.59 -10.50 -4.31
CA THR A 19 9.96 -10.36 -3.00
C THR A 19 8.68 -11.19 -2.90
N GLY A 20 8.47 -11.79 -1.72
CA GLY A 20 7.14 -12.25 -1.29
C GLY A 20 6.35 -11.08 -0.72
N GLY A 21 5.38 -11.33 0.17
CA GLY A 21 4.78 -10.24 0.96
C GLY A 21 5.87 -9.51 1.77
N PHE A 22 5.83 -8.18 1.77
CA PHE A 22 6.72 -7.31 2.55
C PHE A 22 5.90 -6.11 3.02
N THR A 23 6.20 -5.50 4.16
CA THR A 23 5.53 -4.25 4.57
C THR A 23 6.22 -3.03 3.98
N GLU A 24 7.56 -3.04 3.99
CA GLU A 24 8.40 -1.98 3.48
C GLU A 24 9.75 -2.55 2.99
N LEU A 25 10.28 -2.02 1.90
CA LEU A 25 11.57 -2.38 1.34
C LEU A 25 12.31 -1.12 0.91
N GLN A 26 13.53 -0.94 1.41
CA GLN A 26 14.45 0.09 0.93
C GLN A 26 15.76 -0.56 0.48
N ILE A 27 16.20 -0.29 -0.76
CA ILE A 27 17.40 -0.90 -1.33
C ILE A 27 18.09 0.04 -2.32
N LYS A 28 19.40 0.18 -2.16
CA LYS A 28 20.25 0.95 -3.08
C LYS A 28 20.60 0.11 -4.30
N CYS A 29 20.44 0.69 -5.49
CA CYS A 29 20.85 0.02 -6.72
C CYS A 29 22.38 0.02 -6.83
N SER A 30 22.98 -1.17 -6.83
CA SER A 30 24.44 -1.33 -7.00
C SER A 30 24.97 -0.84 -8.35
N ARG A 31 24.11 -0.71 -9.36
CA ARG A 31 24.49 -0.21 -10.69
C ARG A 31 24.51 1.32 -10.77
N CYS A 32 23.41 1.97 -10.41
CA CYS A 32 23.24 3.41 -10.66
C CYS A 32 23.17 4.26 -9.37
N GLY A 33 23.32 3.65 -8.19
CA GLY A 33 23.33 4.35 -6.91
C GLY A 33 21.97 4.83 -6.40
N THR A 34 20.91 4.81 -7.24
CA THR A 34 19.54 5.21 -6.85
C THR A 34 19.06 4.41 -5.63
N LEU A 35 18.59 5.10 -4.60
CA LEU A 35 17.89 4.49 -3.46
C LEU A 35 16.43 4.24 -3.87
N ASN A 36 16.00 2.98 -3.83
CA ASN A 36 14.65 2.59 -4.22
C ASN A 36 13.86 2.22 -2.96
N HIS A 37 12.59 2.57 -2.93
CA HIS A 37 11.69 2.36 -1.81
C HIS A 37 10.36 1.81 -2.30
N ALA A 38 9.83 0.80 -1.62
CA ALA A 38 8.52 0.24 -1.88
C ALA A 38 7.80 -0.07 -0.56
N LYS A 39 6.49 0.14 -0.56
CA LYS A 39 5.57 -0.26 0.50
C LYS A 39 4.49 -1.13 -0.12
N ASP A 40 4.00 -2.12 0.62
CA ASP A 40 2.92 -2.97 0.11
C ASP A 40 1.57 -2.26 0.16
N LYS A 41 0.74 -2.52 -0.84
CA LYS A 41 -0.54 -1.85 -1.06
C LYS A 41 -1.59 -2.23 -0.02
N ILE A 42 -1.34 -3.24 0.82
CA ILE A 42 -2.28 -3.67 1.85
C ILE A 42 -2.59 -2.52 2.84
N LEU A 43 -1.70 -1.54 2.99
CA LEU A 43 -1.93 -0.38 3.84
C LEU A 43 -2.85 0.71 3.23
N GLU A 44 -3.15 0.66 1.93
CA GLU A 44 -3.95 1.68 1.22
C GLU A 44 -5.40 1.23 0.96
N GLN A 45 -5.84 0.13 1.58
CA GLN A 45 -7.26 -0.17 1.74
C GLN A 45 -7.61 -0.06 3.22
N SER A 46 -7.62 1.17 3.73
CA SER A 46 -8.51 1.49 4.84
C SER A 46 -9.92 1.03 4.41
N PRO A 47 -10.67 0.26 5.23
CA PRO A 47 -12.06 0.02 4.91
C PRO A 47 -12.70 1.41 4.79
N LEU A 48 -13.23 1.73 3.61
CA LEU A 48 -14.11 2.87 3.43
C LEU A 48 -15.27 2.62 4.39
N SER A 49 -15.21 3.20 5.58
CA SER A 49 -16.27 3.13 6.57
C SER A 49 -17.50 3.78 5.98
N ASP A 50 -18.52 2.97 5.72
CA ASP A 50 -19.85 3.39 5.28
C ASP A 50 -20.41 4.47 6.23
N MET A 51 -20.40 5.74 5.81
CA MET A 51 -20.99 6.86 6.57
C MET A 51 -22.51 6.91 6.39
N ASN A 52 -23.24 5.86 6.77
CA ASN A 52 -24.71 5.87 6.79
C ASN A 52 -25.25 5.69 8.21
N ALA A 53 -24.91 6.62 9.10
CA ALA A 53 -25.45 6.68 10.45
C ALA A 53 -25.88 8.11 10.85
N GLU A 54 -26.67 8.80 10.02
CA GLU A 54 -27.39 10.01 10.45
C GLU A 54 -28.77 10.10 9.79
N PHE A 55 -29.76 9.35 10.30
CA PHE A 55 -31.18 9.69 10.10
C PHE A 55 -32.07 9.44 11.33
N SER A 56 -31.52 9.01 12.46
CA SER A 56 -32.34 8.60 13.64
C SER A 56 -32.66 9.71 14.64
N ALA A 57 -32.42 11.00 14.32
CA ALA A 57 -32.55 12.09 15.29
C ALA A 57 -33.62 13.15 14.95
N ILE A 58 -34.71 12.81 14.26
CA ILE A 58 -35.79 13.80 13.96
C ILE A 58 -37.15 13.45 14.60
N ASN A 59 -37.37 12.25 15.13
CA ASN A 59 -38.73 11.84 15.55
C ASN A 59 -39.06 11.99 17.04
N HIS A 60 -38.32 12.80 17.82
CA HIS A 60 -38.64 13.03 19.24
C HIS A 60 -38.60 14.51 19.64
N SER A 61 -39.46 15.34 19.03
CA SER A 61 -40.06 16.55 19.61
C SER A 61 -41.04 17.08 18.55
N THR A 62 -42.36 17.06 18.71
CA THR A 62 -43.12 17.82 19.70
C THR A 62 -44.50 17.19 19.90
N GLN A 63 -44.86 17.04 21.17
CA GLN A 63 -46.25 17.16 21.63
C GLN A 63 -46.62 18.64 21.71
#